data_AF-X1RRF7-F1
#
_entry.id   AF-X1RRF7-F1
#
_cell.length_a   1.000
_cell.length_b   1.000
_cell.length_c   1.000
_cell.angle_alpha   90.00
_cell.angle_beta   90.00
_cell.angle_gamma   90.00
#
_symmetry.space_group_name_H-M   'P 1'
#
loop_
_entity.id
_entity.type
_entity.pdbx_description
1 polymer ?
#
loop_
_entity_poly.entity_id
_entity_poly.type
_entity_poly.pdbx_seq_one_letter_code
_entity_poly.pdbx_strand_id
1 'polypeptide(L)'
;VNLDPPPGTPKIFSFLQIRPIVESEQAAIIKLDEINKKETIIISDSVLGNGILKGLSDLVYVKPETFNPAKNESIAFAIEKINTKFRNEGRNYVLIGPGRWGSTDPWLGIPTKWAQISQARVIVESGLENYRIDPSQGTHFFQNLTSFRVGYFTINPFINDGYYDLKFLDNTKACYEDEYIRHIRFEKSLTIKIDGKNKKGVILKPESNTE
;
A
#
# COMPACT_ATOMS: atom_id res chain seq x y z
N VAL A 1 4.01 29.41 -18.85
CA VAL A 1 4.86 30.55 -19.27
C VAL A 1 4.25 31.80 -18.68
N ASN A 2 4.99 32.58 -17.90
CA ASN A 2 4.51 33.90 -17.49
C ASN A 2 4.90 34.90 -18.59
N LEU A 3 3.90 35.39 -19.33
CA LEU A 3 4.11 36.21 -20.52
C LEU A 3 4.24 37.72 -20.21
N ASP A 4 3.88 38.15 -18.99
CA ASP A 4 3.96 39.55 -18.54
C ASP A 4 4.80 39.71 -17.25
N PRO A 5 6.13 39.50 -17.33
CA PRO A 5 7.02 39.87 -16.23
C PRO A 5 7.27 41.40 -16.22
N PRO A 6 7.51 42.04 -15.06
CA PRO A 6 7.83 43.46 -14.98
C PRO A 6 9.00 43.87 -15.90
N PRO A 7 9.02 45.12 -16.42
CA PRO A 7 10.10 45.59 -17.29
C PRO A 7 11.49 45.39 -16.63
N GLY A 8 12.43 44.79 -17.36
CA GLY A 8 13.78 44.50 -16.87
C GLY A 8 13.94 43.15 -16.17
N THR A 9 12.89 42.34 -16.06
CA THR A 9 12.99 40.98 -15.50
C THR A 9 12.96 39.91 -16.61
N PRO A 10 13.76 38.82 -16.48
CA PRO A 10 13.79 37.76 -17.48
C PRO A 10 12.46 37.01 -17.54
N LYS A 11 12.06 36.61 -18.76
CA LYS A 11 10.84 35.82 -18.97
C LYS A 11 10.95 34.48 -18.26
N ILE A 12 9.91 34.11 -17.49
CA ILE A 12 9.86 32.84 -16.76
C ILE A 12 9.20 31.78 -17.64
N PHE A 13 10.02 30.83 -18.10
CA PHE A 13 9.56 29.62 -18.79
C PHE A 13 9.44 28.48 -17.77
N SER A 14 8.20 28.05 -17.50
CA SER A 14 7.92 26.92 -16.61
C SER A 14 7.49 25.72 -17.44
N PHE A 15 8.11 24.57 -17.20
CA PHE A 15 7.66 23.29 -17.76
C PHE A 15 6.48 22.78 -16.92
N LEU A 16 5.32 22.63 -17.57
CA LEU A 16 4.21 21.89 -17.00
C LEU A 16 4.31 20.45 -17.47
N GLN A 17 4.69 19.54 -16.58
CA GLN A 17 4.64 18.11 -16.87
C GLN A 17 3.22 17.59 -16.62
N ILE A 18 2.47 17.34 -17.68
CA ILE A 18 1.20 16.61 -17.62
C ILE A 18 1.51 15.12 -17.70
N ARG A 19 1.15 14.36 -16.68
CA ARG A 19 1.18 12.89 -16.72
C ARG A 19 -0.25 12.39 -16.94
N PRO A 20 -0.59 11.85 -18.11
CA PRO A 20 -1.92 11.33 -18.34
C PRO A 20 -2.20 10.18 -17.35
N ILE A 21 -3.35 10.24 -16.68
CA ILE A 21 -3.84 9.13 -15.86
C ILE A 21 -4.28 8.06 -16.86
N VAL A 22 -3.57 6.92 -16.87
CA VAL A 22 -3.95 5.79 -17.71
C VAL A 22 -5.19 5.16 -17.11
N GLU A 23 -6.36 5.46 -17.68
CA GLU A 23 -7.58 4.71 -17.43
C GLU A 23 -7.38 3.27 -17.90
N SER A 24 -7.55 2.30 -17.00
CA SER A 24 -7.58 0.90 -17.40
C SER A 24 -8.96 0.58 -17.99
N GLU A 25 -9.01 0.15 -19.25
CA GLU A 25 -10.19 -0.41 -19.93
C GLU A 25 -10.62 -1.78 -19.37
N GLN A 26 -10.52 -2.00 -18.07
CA GLN A 26 -11.02 -3.22 -17.42
C GLN A 26 -12.00 -2.82 -16.32
N ALA A 27 -13.18 -2.36 -16.77
CA ALA A 27 -14.40 -2.46 -16.00
C ALA A 27 -14.82 -3.94 -15.91
N ALA A 28 -13.97 -4.79 -15.34
CA ALA A 28 -14.47 -6.04 -14.80
C ALA A 28 -15.49 -5.63 -13.72
N ILE A 29 -16.72 -6.10 -13.82
CA ILE A 29 -17.71 -5.91 -12.76
C ILE A 29 -17.22 -6.77 -11.59
N ILE A 30 -16.42 -6.16 -10.71
CA ILE A 30 -15.94 -6.83 -9.51
C ILE A 30 -17.06 -6.77 -8.48
N LYS A 31 -17.87 -7.81 -8.42
CA LYS A 31 -18.85 -7.96 -7.34
C LYS A 31 -18.11 -8.21 -6.04
N LEU A 32 -18.12 -7.20 -5.15
CA LEU A 32 -17.57 -7.24 -3.81
C LEU A 32 -18.69 -7.21 -2.74
N ASP A 33 -19.93 -7.50 -3.13
CA ASP A 33 -21.09 -7.40 -2.24
C ASP A 33 -21.18 -8.59 -1.26
N GLU A 34 -20.70 -9.77 -1.70
CA GLU A 34 -20.70 -11.02 -0.91
C GLU A 34 -19.27 -11.50 -0.64
N ILE A 35 -18.53 -10.75 0.19
CA ILE A 35 -17.19 -11.15 0.60
C ILE A 35 -17.28 -11.97 1.88
N ASN A 36 -16.87 -13.24 1.82
CA ASN A 36 -16.71 -14.05 3.02
C ASN A 36 -15.49 -13.57 3.84
N LYS A 37 -15.76 -12.86 4.95
CA LYS A 37 -14.72 -12.33 5.85
C LYS A 37 -13.69 -13.38 6.27
N LYS A 38 -14.10 -14.65 6.45
CA LYS A 38 -13.21 -15.76 6.86
C LYS A 38 -12.12 -16.07 5.82
N GLU A 39 -12.38 -15.79 4.56
CA GLU A 39 -11.47 -16.02 3.42
C GLU A 39 -10.63 -14.78 3.09
N THR A 40 -10.74 -13.71 3.88
CA THR A 40 -10.06 -12.44 3.61
C THR A 40 -8.96 -12.13 4.60
N ILE A 41 -7.90 -11.49 4.12
CA ILE A 41 -6.84 -10.88 4.94
C ILE A 41 -7.18 -9.41 5.19
N ILE A 42 -7.59 -8.68 4.15
CA ILE A 42 -7.95 -7.26 4.21
C ILE A 42 -9.28 -7.03 3.50
N ILE A 43 -10.15 -6.21 4.11
CA ILE A 43 -11.29 -5.57 3.45
C ILE A 43 -11.14 -4.07 3.71
N SER A 44 -11.31 -3.25 2.68
CA SER A 44 -11.26 -1.80 2.80
C SER A 44 -12.41 -1.17 2.02
N ASP A 45 -13.03 -0.16 2.62
CA ASP A 45 -14.04 0.71 2.00
C ASP A 45 -13.42 2.06 1.55
N SER A 46 -12.09 2.13 1.52
CA SER A 46 -11.32 3.27 1.03
C SER A 46 -10.08 2.79 0.26
N VAL A 47 -10.24 2.62 -1.06
CA VAL A 47 -9.17 2.18 -1.94
C VAL A 47 -8.93 3.11 -3.13
N LEU A 48 -7.72 3.02 -3.68
CA LEU A 48 -7.36 3.57 -4.98
C LEU A 48 -6.78 2.49 -5.89
N GLY A 49 -7.01 2.68 -7.18
CA GLY A 49 -6.73 1.70 -8.22
C GLY A 49 -8.02 1.02 -8.69
N ASN A 50 -7.90 0.14 -9.66
CA ASN A 50 -9.02 -0.61 -10.19
C ASN A 50 -8.52 -1.92 -10.82
N GLY A 51 -9.30 -3.00 -10.69
CA GLY A 51 -9.02 -4.29 -11.33
C GLY A 51 -8.65 -5.41 -10.35
N ILE A 52 -8.15 -6.51 -10.92
CA ILE A 52 -7.76 -7.72 -10.17
C ILE A 52 -6.25 -7.90 -10.30
N LEU A 53 -5.54 -7.85 -9.17
CA LEU A 53 -4.10 -8.15 -9.13
C LEU A 53 -3.91 -9.62 -8.73
N LYS A 54 -3.12 -10.33 -9.53
CA LYS A 54 -2.73 -11.73 -9.34
C LYS A 54 -1.21 -11.86 -9.35
N GLY A 55 -0.70 -13.01 -8.91
CA GLY A 55 0.73 -13.33 -8.96
C GLY A 55 1.57 -12.76 -7.82
N LEU A 56 0.93 -12.20 -6.78
CA LEU A 56 1.61 -11.78 -5.55
C LEU A 56 1.49 -12.89 -4.51
N SER A 57 2.60 -13.52 -4.15
CA SER A 57 2.64 -14.56 -3.10
C SER A 57 3.33 -14.08 -1.82
N ASP A 58 3.87 -12.87 -1.83
CA ASP A 58 4.61 -12.30 -0.72
C ASP A 58 3.84 -11.15 -0.08
N LEU A 59 3.76 -11.19 1.25
CA LEU A 59 3.15 -10.16 2.07
C LEU A 59 4.13 -9.77 3.18
N VAL A 60 4.40 -8.48 3.27
CA VAL A 60 5.27 -7.87 4.27
C VAL A 60 4.43 -6.92 5.09
N TYR A 61 4.42 -7.09 6.40
CA TYR A 61 3.70 -6.19 7.31
C TYR A 61 4.55 -5.74 8.48
N VAL A 62 4.29 -4.52 8.94
CA VAL A 62 4.80 -4.01 10.21
C VAL A 62 3.93 -4.59 11.33
N LYS A 63 4.57 -5.22 12.31
CA LYS A 63 3.95 -5.90 13.44
C LYS A 63 3.29 -4.87 14.39
N PRO A 64 1.95 -4.82 14.50
CA PRO A 64 1.27 -3.82 15.32
C PRO A 64 1.65 -3.88 16.81
N GLU A 65 1.96 -5.06 17.33
CA GLU A 65 2.29 -5.32 18.74
C GLU A 65 3.65 -4.76 19.17
N THR A 66 4.58 -4.58 18.22
CA THR A 66 5.91 -3.99 18.46
C THR A 66 6.02 -2.58 17.88
N PHE A 67 4.93 -2.06 17.30
CA PHE A 67 4.95 -0.77 16.65
C PHE A 67 5.14 0.36 17.65
N ASN A 68 6.11 1.22 17.37
CA ASN A 68 6.35 2.44 18.11
C ASN A 68 6.69 3.56 17.10
N PRO A 69 5.94 4.67 17.06
CA PRO A 69 6.24 5.79 16.16
C PRO A 69 7.67 6.32 16.29
N ALA A 70 8.28 6.24 17.47
CA ALA A 70 9.67 6.62 17.70
C ALA A 70 10.69 5.74 16.94
N LYS A 71 10.25 4.60 16.39
CA LYS A 71 11.05 3.67 15.60
C LYS A 71 10.77 3.76 14.10
N ASN A 72 9.95 4.69 13.64
CA ASN A 72 9.55 4.79 12.23
C ASN A 72 10.72 4.91 11.25
N GLU A 73 11.82 5.58 11.63
CA GLU A 73 13.04 5.61 10.81
C GLU A 73 13.70 4.23 10.69
N SER A 74 13.80 3.48 11.79
CA SER A 74 14.31 2.11 11.79
C SER A 74 13.43 1.18 10.95
N ILE A 75 12.11 1.35 11.02
CA ILE A 75 11.14 0.61 10.22
C ILE A 75 11.34 0.91 8.73
N ALA A 76 11.52 2.18 8.37
CA ALA A 76 11.79 2.57 6.97
C ALA A 76 13.06 1.88 6.43
N PHE A 77 14.12 1.79 7.24
CA PHE A 77 15.35 1.10 6.86
C PHE A 77 15.17 -0.42 6.73
N ALA A 78 14.42 -1.06 7.63
CA ALA A 78 14.10 -2.47 7.53
C ALA A 78 13.32 -2.78 6.23
N ILE A 79 12.36 -1.92 5.88
CA ILE A 79 11.56 -2.05 4.65
C ILE A 79 12.43 -1.84 3.41
N GLU A 80 13.35 -0.88 3.42
CA GLU A 80 14.29 -0.68 2.31
C GLU A 80 15.13 -1.93 2.01
N LYS A 81 15.60 -2.64 3.05
CA LYS A 81 16.33 -3.90 2.87
C LYS A 81 15.47 -4.96 2.21
N ILE A 82 14.23 -5.12 2.65
CA ILE A 82 13.28 -6.05 2.04
C ILE A 82 13.01 -5.68 0.58
N ASN A 83 12.68 -4.43 0.30
CA ASN A 83 12.43 -3.96 -1.07
C ASN A 83 13.65 -4.16 -1.99
N THR A 84 14.87 -3.98 -1.47
CA THR A 84 16.11 -4.25 -2.22
C THR A 84 16.23 -5.73 -2.58
N LYS A 85 15.91 -6.64 -1.64
CA LYS A 85 15.85 -8.08 -1.92
C LYS A 85 14.83 -8.41 -3.00
N PHE A 86 13.61 -7.87 -2.90
CA PHE A 86 12.57 -8.07 -3.92
C PHE A 86 12.98 -7.54 -5.29
N ARG A 87 13.67 -6.39 -5.34
CA ARG A 87 14.21 -5.83 -6.59
C ARG A 87 15.23 -6.76 -7.22
N ASN A 88 16.15 -7.31 -6.43
CA ASN A 88 17.17 -8.23 -6.92
C ASN A 88 16.57 -9.58 -7.38
N GLU A 89 15.49 -10.03 -6.75
CA GLU A 89 14.76 -11.24 -7.14
C GLU A 89 13.81 -11.02 -8.34
N GLY A 90 13.58 -9.76 -8.76
CA GLY A 90 12.59 -9.44 -9.80
C GLY A 90 11.15 -9.74 -9.38
N ARG A 91 10.84 -9.60 -8.08
CA ARG A 91 9.56 -9.97 -7.49
C ARG A 91 8.85 -8.79 -6.86
N ASN A 92 7.55 -8.95 -6.67
CA ASN A 92 6.69 -7.95 -6.05
C ASN A 92 5.97 -8.50 -4.82
N TYR A 93 5.50 -7.60 -3.97
CA TYR A 93 4.85 -7.96 -2.72
C TYR A 93 3.71 -7.01 -2.33
N VAL A 94 2.92 -7.43 -1.35
CA VAL A 94 1.95 -6.60 -0.62
C VAL A 94 2.63 -6.01 0.60
N LEU A 95 2.57 -4.69 0.78
CA LEU A 95 3.09 -3.98 1.94
C LEU A 95 1.95 -3.50 2.83
N ILE A 96 2.00 -3.80 4.13
CA ILE A 96 1.01 -3.37 5.12
C ILE A 96 1.72 -2.69 6.28
N GLY A 97 1.22 -1.56 6.75
CA GLY A 97 1.80 -0.94 7.93
C GLY A 97 0.99 0.22 8.47
N PRO A 98 1.28 0.62 9.72
CA PRO A 98 0.51 1.63 10.40
C PRO A 98 0.84 3.04 9.90
N GLY A 99 -0.21 3.82 9.73
CA GLY A 99 -0.15 5.22 9.33
C GLY A 99 0.34 5.50 7.92
N ARG A 100 0.86 6.71 7.69
CA ARG A 100 1.20 7.18 6.34
C ARG A 100 2.52 6.62 5.84
N TRP A 101 2.54 6.13 4.61
CA TRP A 101 3.78 5.86 3.90
C TRP A 101 4.37 7.13 3.29
N GLY A 102 5.63 7.41 3.62
CA GLY A 102 6.36 8.56 3.09
C GLY A 102 5.97 9.90 3.72
N SER A 103 5.50 9.86 4.97
CA SER A 103 5.31 11.06 5.77
C SER A 103 6.64 11.78 6.01
N THR A 104 6.63 13.11 5.91
CA THR A 104 7.75 13.94 6.37
C THR A 104 7.74 14.14 7.89
N ASP A 105 6.62 13.86 8.54
CA ASP A 105 6.49 13.79 10.00
C ASP A 105 6.55 12.33 10.45
N PRO A 106 7.66 11.88 11.07
CA PRO A 106 7.82 10.52 11.56
C PRO A 106 6.80 10.16 12.65
N TRP A 107 6.19 11.13 13.33
CA TRP A 107 5.14 10.84 14.33
C TRP A 107 3.79 10.54 13.69
N LEU A 108 3.61 10.78 12.40
CA LEU A 108 2.37 10.54 11.66
C LEU A 108 2.54 9.52 10.53
N GLY A 109 3.73 8.97 10.33
CA GLY A 109 3.91 7.87 9.40
C GLY A 109 5.34 7.39 9.30
N ILE A 110 5.53 6.34 8.51
CA ILE A 110 6.84 5.75 8.24
C ILE A 110 7.49 6.54 7.10
N PRO A 111 8.63 7.24 7.34
CA PRO A 111 9.24 8.18 6.39
C PRO A 111 10.00 7.47 5.25
N THR A 112 9.27 6.73 4.43
CA THR A 112 9.82 6.01 3.26
C THR A 112 9.84 6.90 2.01
N LYS A 113 10.92 6.82 1.25
CA LYS A 113 10.98 7.31 -0.13
C LYS A 113 10.40 6.27 -1.06
N TRP A 114 9.86 6.69 -2.21
CA TRP A 114 9.32 5.75 -3.20
C TRP A 114 10.30 4.63 -3.58
N ALA A 115 11.58 4.96 -3.77
CA ALA A 115 12.62 3.99 -4.10
C ALA A 115 12.77 2.87 -3.05
N GLN A 116 12.40 3.13 -1.79
CA GLN A 116 12.47 2.18 -0.67
C GLN A 116 11.29 1.21 -0.62
N ILE A 117 10.19 1.49 -1.34
CA ILE A 117 9.00 0.62 -1.40
C ILE A 117 8.56 0.30 -2.84
N SER A 118 9.41 0.62 -3.82
CA SER A 118 9.14 0.55 -5.27
C SER A 118 8.63 -0.80 -5.79
N GLN A 119 8.89 -1.90 -5.09
CA GLN A 119 8.48 -3.25 -5.50
C GLN A 119 7.14 -3.67 -4.88
N ALA A 120 6.54 -2.85 -4.01
CA ALA A 120 5.19 -3.05 -3.53
C ALA A 120 4.19 -2.80 -4.67
N ARG A 121 3.29 -3.75 -4.90
CA ARG A 121 2.19 -3.63 -5.89
C ARG A 121 0.84 -3.45 -5.25
N VAL A 122 0.77 -3.70 -3.94
CA VAL A 122 -0.33 -3.28 -3.07
C VAL A 122 0.28 -2.67 -1.82
N ILE A 123 -0.22 -1.51 -1.41
CA ILE A 123 0.15 -0.81 -0.18
C ILE A 123 -1.11 -0.64 0.66
N VAL A 124 -1.02 -1.01 1.93
CA VAL A 124 -2.10 -0.88 2.90
C VAL A 124 -1.62 0.00 4.04
N GLU A 125 -2.38 1.05 4.33
CA GLU A 125 -2.23 1.89 5.50
C GLU A 125 -3.25 1.46 6.55
N SER A 126 -2.77 1.06 7.72
CA SER A 126 -3.60 0.70 8.86
C SER A 126 -3.62 1.80 9.92
N GLY A 127 -4.81 2.19 10.38
CA GLY A 127 -4.96 3.00 11.58
C GLY A 127 -4.65 2.18 12.83
N LEU A 128 -4.09 2.84 13.86
CA LEU A 128 -4.05 2.31 15.22
C LEU A 128 -4.89 3.16 16.18
N GLU A 129 -5.23 2.61 17.36
CA GLU A 129 -6.09 3.28 18.37
C GLU A 129 -5.73 4.75 18.61
N ASN A 130 -4.43 5.00 18.85
CA ASN A 130 -3.84 6.32 19.09
C ASN A 130 -2.96 6.81 17.92
N TYR A 131 -3.10 6.19 16.75
CA TYR A 131 -2.33 6.51 15.54
C TYR A 131 -3.29 6.65 14.36
N ARG A 132 -4.05 7.75 14.40
CA ARG A 132 -5.05 8.09 13.39
C ARG A 132 -4.48 9.12 12.46
N ILE A 133 -4.54 8.84 11.18
CA ILE A 133 -4.00 9.73 10.18
C ILE A 133 -5.03 9.87 9.08
N ASP A 134 -5.41 11.11 8.79
CA ASP A 134 -6.29 11.38 7.66
C ASP A 134 -5.63 10.91 6.37
N PRO A 135 -6.36 10.31 5.43
CA PRO A 135 -5.80 9.95 4.15
C PRO A 135 -5.37 11.23 3.42
N SER A 136 -4.06 11.47 3.36
CA SER A 136 -3.46 12.53 2.54
C SER A 136 -2.29 11.93 1.81
N GLN A 137 -2.38 11.87 0.48
CA GLN A 137 -1.31 11.36 -0.35
C GLN A 137 -0.59 12.56 -0.94
N GLY A 138 0.70 12.70 -0.63
CA GLY A 138 1.51 13.73 -1.28
C GLY A 138 1.43 13.57 -2.80
N THR A 139 1.33 14.67 -3.55
CA THR A 139 1.09 14.64 -5.01
C THR A 139 2.04 13.71 -5.76
N HIS A 140 3.31 13.67 -5.34
CA HIS A 140 4.33 12.83 -5.97
C HIS A 140 4.16 11.33 -5.64
N PHE A 141 3.67 11.01 -4.45
CA PHE A 141 3.36 9.63 -4.05
C PHE A 141 2.14 9.12 -4.81
N PHE A 142 1.07 9.93 -4.88
CA PHE A 142 -0.14 9.63 -5.65
C PHE A 142 0.14 9.40 -7.14
N GLN A 143 0.98 10.24 -7.75
CA GLN A 143 1.39 10.06 -9.15
C GLN A 143 2.11 8.74 -9.38
N ASN A 144 2.92 8.29 -8.42
CA ASN A 144 3.59 6.99 -8.53
C ASN A 144 2.59 5.83 -8.38
N LEU A 145 1.67 5.90 -7.42
CA LEU A 145 0.63 4.87 -7.24
C LEU A 145 -0.16 4.64 -8.53
N THR A 146 -0.60 5.74 -9.15
CA THR A 146 -1.37 5.71 -10.40
C THR A 146 -0.53 5.25 -11.59
N SER A 147 0.69 5.78 -11.75
CA SER A 147 1.58 5.44 -12.89
C SER A 147 2.02 3.97 -12.86
N PHE A 148 2.31 3.43 -11.68
CA PHE A 148 2.79 2.06 -11.52
C PHE A 148 1.67 1.06 -11.22
N ARG A 149 0.41 1.50 -11.26
CA ARG A 149 -0.79 0.68 -11.00
C ARG A 149 -0.64 -0.11 -9.69
N VAL A 150 -0.29 0.61 -8.63
CA VAL A 150 -0.20 0.08 -7.27
C VAL A 150 -1.56 0.20 -6.63
N GLY A 151 -2.09 -0.92 -6.13
CA GLY A 151 -3.30 -0.91 -5.33
C GLY A 151 -3.04 -0.23 -4.00
N TYR A 152 -3.89 0.70 -3.59
CA TYR A 152 -3.71 1.42 -2.33
C TYR A 152 -4.96 1.29 -1.48
N PHE A 153 -4.79 0.88 -0.22
CA PHE A 153 -5.86 0.57 0.70
C PHE A 153 -5.67 1.36 1.99
N THR A 154 -6.74 1.90 2.51
CA THR A 154 -6.77 2.50 3.85
C THR A 154 -7.77 1.72 4.69
N ILE A 155 -7.34 1.28 5.87
CA ILE A 155 -8.19 0.58 6.84
C ILE A 155 -7.95 1.15 8.23
N ASN A 156 -8.95 1.12 9.09
CA ASN A 156 -8.81 1.41 10.50
C ASN A 156 -9.62 0.39 11.33
N PRO A 157 -8.99 -0.77 11.66
CA PRO A 157 -9.65 -1.83 12.39
C PRO A 157 -10.21 -1.40 13.77
N PHE A 158 -9.66 -0.35 14.38
CA PHE A 158 -10.06 0.12 15.72
C PHE A 158 -11.42 0.82 15.73
N ILE A 159 -11.82 1.45 14.63
CA ILE A 159 -13.15 2.09 14.49
C ILE A 159 -14.10 1.24 13.64
N ASN A 160 -13.75 -0.03 13.40
CA ASN A 160 -14.45 -0.95 12.48
C ASN A 160 -14.56 -0.42 11.04
N ASP A 161 -13.57 0.36 10.58
CA ASP A 161 -13.44 0.78 9.19
C ASP A 161 -12.54 -0.21 8.45
N GLY A 162 -13.16 -1.08 7.66
CA GLY A 162 -12.49 -2.22 7.03
C GLY A 162 -12.23 -3.39 7.98
N TYR A 163 -11.40 -4.33 7.51
CA TYR A 163 -11.04 -5.56 8.21
C TYR A 163 -9.58 -5.88 7.99
N TYR A 164 -8.94 -6.40 9.05
CA TYR A 164 -7.57 -6.90 9.02
C TYR A 164 -7.46 -8.19 9.85
N ASP A 165 -7.26 -9.33 9.17
CA ASP A 165 -7.04 -10.63 9.82
C ASP A 165 -5.58 -10.81 10.27
N LEU A 166 -5.17 -10.02 11.26
CA LEU A 166 -3.84 -10.12 11.88
C LEU A 166 -3.59 -11.52 12.45
N LYS A 167 -4.61 -12.14 13.07
CA LYS A 167 -4.49 -13.49 13.64
C LYS A 167 -4.09 -14.53 12.60
N PHE A 168 -4.63 -14.45 11.39
CA PHE A 168 -4.22 -15.35 10.32
C PHE A 168 -2.74 -15.15 9.95
N LEU A 169 -2.29 -13.90 9.81
CA LEU A 169 -0.89 -13.59 9.50
C LEU A 169 0.06 -14.05 10.61
N ASP A 170 -0.28 -13.77 11.87
CA ASP A 170 0.55 -14.10 13.02
C ASP A 170 0.70 -15.62 13.24
N ASN A 171 -0.32 -16.39 12.84
CA ASN A 171 -0.28 -17.86 12.87
C ASN A 171 0.34 -18.48 11.59
N THR A 172 0.64 -17.67 10.57
CA THR A 172 1.29 -18.17 9.35
C THR A 172 2.81 -18.11 9.51
N LYS A 173 3.51 -19.19 9.14
CA LYS A 173 4.97 -19.25 9.24
C LYS A 173 5.61 -18.13 8.39
N ALA A 174 6.40 -17.28 9.03
CA ALA A 174 7.18 -16.27 8.34
C ALA A 174 8.42 -16.87 7.69
N CYS A 175 8.78 -16.35 6.50
CA CYS A 175 10.05 -16.65 5.87
C CYS A 175 11.16 -15.67 6.28
N TYR A 176 10.77 -14.52 6.86
CA TYR A 176 11.66 -13.59 7.53
C TYR A 176 10.87 -12.81 8.60
N GLU A 177 11.50 -12.56 9.73
CA GLU A 177 10.95 -11.77 10.83
C GLU A 177 12.09 -11.10 11.59
N ASP A 178 11.92 -9.82 11.93
CA ASP A 178 12.80 -9.08 12.82
C ASP A 178 12.01 -8.40 13.95
N GLU A 179 12.59 -7.40 14.62
CA GLU A 179 11.93 -6.64 15.68
C GLU A 179 10.62 -5.98 15.22
N TYR A 180 10.55 -5.48 13.99
CA TYR A 180 9.49 -4.59 13.50
C TYR A 180 8.60 -5.20 12.42
N ILE A 181 9.18 -6.01 11.54
CA ILE A 181 8.53 -6.47 10.32
C ILE A 181 8.48 -7.99 10.23
N ARG A 182 7.43 -8.47 9.58
CA ARG A 182 7.23 -9.88 9.30
C ARG A 182 6.89 -10.07 7.83
N HIS A 183 7.58 -11.01 7.20
CA HIS A 183 7.44 -11.35 5.79
C HIS A 183 6.96 -12.79 5.65
N ILE A 184 5.75 -12.92 5.12
CA ILE A 184 5.10 -14.18 4.82
C ILE A 184 5.18 -14.45 3.32
N ARG A 185 5.49 -15.69 2.98
CA ARG A 185 5.43 -16.20 1.61
C ARG A 185 4.43 -17.35 1.56
N PHE A 186 3.37 -17.13 0.80
CA PHE A 186 2.35 -18.14 0.54
C PHE A 186 2.79 -19.04 -0.62
N GLU A 187 2.36 -20.30 -0.59
CA GLU A 187 2.62 -21.24 -1.70
C GLU A 187 1.86 -20.86 -2.96
N LYS A 188 0.61 -20.41 -2.80
CA LYS A 188 -0.22 -19.89 -3.88
C LYS A 188 -0.31 -18.37 -3.82
N SER A 189 -0.51 -17.74 -4.99
CA SER A 189 -0.66 -16.30 -5.07
C SER A 189 -1.96 -15.83 -4.43
N LEU A 190 -1.90 -14.67 -3.78
CA LEU A 190 -3.03 -13.90 -3.30
C LEU A 190 -3.88 -13.42 -4.48
N THR A 191 -5.19 -13.36 -4.26
CA THR A 191 -6.13 -12.68 -5.15
C THR A 191 -6.51 -11.35 -4.52
N ILE A 192 -6.13 -10.25 -5.18
CA ILE A 192 -6.50 -8.89 -4.77
C ILE A 192 -7.50 -8.32 -5.76
N LYS A 193 -8.59 -7.76 -5.27
CA LYS A 193 -9.63 -7.14 -6.10
C LYS A 193 -9.86 -5.71 -5.62
N ILE A 194 -9.90 -4.76 -6.55
CA ILE A 194 -10.04 -3.33 -6.28
C ILE A 194 -11.14 -2.77 -7.18
N ASP A 195 -12.23 -2.35 -6.57
CA ASP A 195 -13.30 -1.59 -7.21
C ASP A 195 -13.13 -0.11 -6.82
N GLY A 196 -12.42 0.64 -7.67
CA GLY A 196 -12.18 2.05 -7.45
C GLY A 196 -13.44 2.92 -7.55
N LYS A 197 -14.50 2.42 -8.23
CA LYS A 197 -15.76 3.15 -8.38
C LYS A 197 -16.55 3.13 -7.09
N ASN A 198 -16.64 1.97 -6.44
CA ASN A 198 -17.32 1.81 -5.15
C ASN A 198 -16.36 1.99 -3.96
N LYS A 199 -15.10 2.36 -4.21
CA LYS A 199 -14.02 2.49 -3.22
C LYS A 199 -13.80 1.24 -2.35
N LYS A 200 -14.17 0.07 -2.86
CA LYS A 200 -14.11 -1.18 -2.12
C LYS A 200 -12.97 -2.05 -2.63
N GLY A 201 -12.21 -2.66 -1.74
CA GLY A 201 -11.18 -3.61 -2.13
C GLY A 201 -10.99 -4.72 -1.12
N VAL A 202 -10.47 -5.85 -1.61
CA VAL A 202 -10.18 -7.03 -0.80
C VAL A 202 -8.85 -7.66 -1.16
N ILE A 203 -8.20 -8.21 -0.14
CA ILE A 203 -7.08 -9.14 -0.27
C ILE A 203 -7.55 -10.48 0.27
N LEU A 204 -7.70 -11.48 -0.60
CA LEU A 204 -8.14 -12.82 -0.23
C LEU A 204 -6.95 -13.66 0.26
N LYS A 205 -7.23 -14.58 1.18
CA LYS A 205 -6.29 -15.64 1.57
C LYS A 205 -5.97 -16.50 0.34
N PRO A 206 -4.76 -17.09 0.25
CA PRO A 206 -4.48 -18.06 -0.80
C PRO A 206 -5.44 -19.24 -0.68
N GLU A 207 -5.94 -19.75 -1.80
CA GLU A 207 -6.83 -20.91 -1.81
C GLU A 207 -6.12 -22.12 -1.20
N SER A 208 -6.52 -22.55 0.00
CA SER A 208 -6.12 -23.84 0.54
C SER A 208 -6.57 -24.93 -0.43
N ASN A 209 -5.69 -25.87 -0.79
CA ASN A 209 -6.13 -27.10 -1.44
C ASN A 209 -7.09 -27.81 -0.47
N THR A 210 -8.38 -27.58 -0.62
CA THR A 210 -9.37 -28.60 -0.29
C THR A 210 -9.37 -29.57 -1.45
N GLU A 211 -8.48 -30.55 -1.38
CA GLU A 211 -8.71 -31.88 -1.97
C GLU A 211 -9.21 -32.79 -0.85
#